data_AF-A0A9Q0Y964-F1
#
_entry.id   AF-A0A9Q0Y964-F1
#
_cell.length_a   1.000
_cell.length_b   1.000
_cell.length_c   1.000
_cell.angle_alpha   90.00
_cell.angle_beta   90.00
_cell.angle_gamma   90.00
#
_symmetry.space_group_name_H-M   'P 1'
#
loop_
_entity.id
_entity.type
_entity.pdbx_description
1 polymer ?
#
loop_
_entity_poly.entity_id
_entity_poly.type
_entity_poly.pdbx_seq_one_letter_code
_entity_poly.pdbx_strand_id
1 'polypeptide(L)'
;MGAKKKKLHIKQDCRLAQKQSTAMTTDLKRTLDICQALLFYLSRMASIHATKHLFVQTVDLHKGFPVSSQTLSQCICNTIKPTYQSAQVPLPAAPRGHSTRVVAASTAFLRGIPLLEVCKAATWSSSSTFVTHYKLDTQARTEAAFSRAVLASLLP
;
A
#
# COMPACT_ATOMS: atom_id res chain seq x y z
N MET A 1 -5.91 31.81 -8.48
CA MET A 1 -5.75 30.66 -9.40
C MET A 1 -6.09 29.38 -8.66
N GLY A 2 -7.28 28.83 -8.88
CA GLY A 2 -7.82 27.70 -8.13
C GLY A 2 -7.14 26.37 -8.49
N ALA A 3 -6.55 25.72 -7.50
CA ALA A 3 -6.00 24.38 -7.65
C ALA A 3 -7.14 23.39 -7.93
N LYS A 4 -7.23 22.88 -9.17
CA LYS A 4 -8.09 21.77 -9.54
C LYS A 4 -7.71 20.54 -8.70
N LYS A 5 -8.47 20.27 -7.64
CA LYS A 5 -8.41 19.01 -6.88
C LYS A 5 -8.83 17.87 -7.82
N LYS A 6 -7.85 17.18 -8.42
CA LYS A 6 -8.11 15.95 -9.20
C LYS A 6 -8.61 14.88 -8.23
N LYS A 7 -9.92 14.71 -8.20
CA LYS A 7 -10.65 13.69 -7.43
C LYS A 7 -10.19 12.31 -7.89
N LEU A 8 -9.38 11.64 -7.06
CA LEU A 8 -9.06 10.22 -7.23
C LEU A 8 -10.32 9.42 -6.92
N HIS A 9 -11.18 9.20 -7.92
CA HIS A 9 -12.25 8.22 -7.83
C HIS A 9 -11.62 6.82 -7.98
N ILE A 10 -11.23 6.22 -6.87
CA ILE A 10 -11.08 4.77 -6.78
C ILE A 10 -12.46 4.26 -6.34
N LYS A 11 -13.40 4.21 -7.30
CA LYS A 11 -14.64 3.43 -7.15
C LYS A 11 -14.30 2.00 -7.53
N GLN A 12 -13.69 1.27 -6.62
CA GLN A 12 -13.61 -0.17 -6.76
C GLN A 12 -14.00 -0.77 -5.43
N ASP A 13 -15.07 -1.57 -5.49
CA ASP A 13 -15.30 -2.64 -4.54
C ASP A 13 -14.01 -3.42 -4.46
N CYS A 14 -13.20 -3.12 -3.45
CA CYS A 14 -12.03 -3.89 -3.12
C CYS A 14 -12.54 -5.17 -2.47
N ARG A 15 -13.14 -6.04 -3.31
CA ARG A 15 -13.17 -7.47 -3.07
C ARG A 15 -11.72 -7.96 -3.19
N LEU A 16 -10.89 -7.55 -2.22
CA LEU A 16 -9.66 -8.25 -1.91
C LEU A 16 -10.14 -9.65 -1.56
N ALA A 17 -9.91 -10.59 -2.48
CA ALA A 17 -10.20 -11.99 -2.25
C ALA A 17 -9.71 -12.31 -0.84
N GLN A 18 -10.65 -12.62 0.06
CA GLN A 18 -10.36 -13.02 1.42
C GLN A 18 -9.72 -14.41 1.34
N LYS A 19 -8.48 -14.48 0.87
CA LYS A 19 -7.61 -15.60 1.19
C LYS A 19 -7.29 -15.42 2.67
N GLN A 20 -8.06 -16.16 3.47
CA GLN A 20 -7.66 -16.53 4.82
C GLN A 20 -6.20 -16.98 4.70
N SER A 21 -5.33 -16.39 5.52
CA SER A 21 -3.92 -16.76 5.56
C SER A 21 -3.84 -18.14 6.20
N THR A 22 -4.09 -19.18 5.41
CA THR A 22 -3.74 -20.55 5.77
C THR A 22 -2.23 -20.66 5.60
N ALA A 23 -1.58 -21.10 6.67
CA ALA A 23 -0.13 -21.23 6.88
C ALA A 23 0.75 -21.02 5.63
N MET A 24 1.26 -19.78 5.45
CA MET A 24 2.34 -19.55 4.48
C MET A 24 3.56 -20.38 4.86
N THR A 25 4.11 -21.11 3.89
CA THR A 25 5.36 -21.87 4.04
C THR A 25 6.50 -20.95 4.49
N THR A 26 7.41 -21.48 5.31
CA THR A 26 8.54 -20.75 5.89
C THR A 26 9.44 -20.08 4.85
N ASP A 27 9.50 -20.65 3.65
CA ASP A 27 10.33 -20.17 2.54
C ASP A 27 9.80 -18.89 1.89
N LEU A 28 8.48 -18.77 1.70
CA LEU A 28 7.84 -17.55 1.20
C LEU A 28 8.00 -16.37 2.17
N LYS A 29 7.95 -16.64 3.49
CA LYS A 29 8.15 -15.61 4.52
C LYS A 29 9.55 -15.00 4.45
N ARG A 30 10.57 -15.80 4.12
CA ARG A 30 11.95 -15.32 3.94
C ARG A 30 12.05 -14.37 2.73
N THR A 31 11.43 -14.73 1.61
CA THR A 31 11.45 -13.91 0.39
C THR A 31 10.66 -12.60 0.51
N LEU A 32 9.68 -12.55 1.44
CA LEU A 32 8.86 -11.37 1.73
C LEU A 32 9.39 -10.54 2.92
N ASP A 33 10.54 -10.91 3.51
CA ASP A 33 11.16 -10.17 4.60
C ASP A 33 11.83 -8.88 4.08
N ILE A 34 11.26 -7.74 4.46
CA ILE A 34 11.74 -6.42 4.06
C ILE A 34 13.18 -6.17 4.56
N CYS A 35 13.51 -6.62 5.77
CA CYS A 35 14.85 -6.42 6.34
C CYS A 35 15.89 -7.19 5.52
N GLN A 36 15.60 -8.44 5.16
CA GLN A 36 16.49 -9.24 4.32
C GLN A 36 16.61 -8.67 2.90
N ALA A 37 15.51 -8.22 2.32
CA ALA A 37 15.52 -7.57 1.01
C ALA A 37 16.39 -6.30 1.02
N LEU A 38 16.31 -5.50 2.09
CA LEU A 38 17.14 -4.29 2.25
C LEU A 38 18.62 -4.64 2.48
N LEU A 39 18.93 -5.65 3.29
CA LEU A 39 20.31 -6.10 3.48
C LEU A 39 20.92 -6.64 2.18
N PHE A 40 20.15 -7.40 1.41
CA PHE A 40 20.56 -7.86 0.08
C PHE A 40 20.77 -6.69 -0.89
N TYR A 41 19.88 -5.69 -0.87
CA TYR A 41 20.06 -4.48 -1.67
C TYR A 41 21.36 -3.76 -1.28
N LEU A 42 21.60 -3.52 0.02
CA LEU A 42 22.79 -2.84 0.50
C LEU A 42 24.08 -3.59 0.13
N SER A 43 24.11 -4.92 0.25
CA SER A 43 25.27 -5.71 -0.13
C SER A 43 25.57 -5.66 -1.62
N ARG A 44 24.53 -5.68 -2.46
CA ARG A 44 24.64 -5.57 -3.93
C ARG A 44 25.10 -4.18 -4.39
N MET A 45 24.69 -3.14 -3.65
CA MET A 45 24.95 -1.76 -4.03
C MET A 45 26.20 -1.17 -3.36
N ALA A 46 26.88 -1.94 -2.49
CA ALA A 46 28.02 -1.50 -1.69
C ALA A 46 29.15 -0.85 -2.52
N SER A 47 29.42 -1.38 -3.72
CA SER A 47 30.50 -0.87 -4.60
C SER A 47 30.17 0.46 -5.29
N ILE A 48 28.89 0.86 -5.30
CA ILE A 48 28.41 2.01 -6.09
C ILE A 48 27.73 3.07 -5.21
N HIS A 49 27.67 2.86 -3.90
CA HIS A 49 26.97 3.72 -2.98
C HIS A 49 27.80 4.98 -2.66
N ALA A 50 27.57 6.08 -3.38
CA ALA A 50 28.31 7.33 -3.22
C ALA A 50 27.63 8.34 -2.27
N THR A 51 26.43 8.03 -1.75
CA THR A 51 25.63 8.97 -0.95
C THR A 51 25.10 8.36 0.35
N LYS A 52 24.41 9.15 1.20
CA LYS A 52 23.73 8.65 2.40
C LYS A 52 22.31 8.14 2.12
N HIS A 53 21.82 8.24 0.88
CA HIS A 53 20.47 7.83 0.53
C HIS A 53 20.40 6.34 0.30
N LEU A 54 19.37 5.69 0.87
CA LEU A 54 19.22 4.23 0.78
C LEU A 54 19.14 3.74 -0.66
N PHE A 55 18.39 4.42 -1.53
CA PHE A 55 18.25 4.01 -2.94
C PHE A 55 19.15 4.86 -3.82
N VAL A 56 20.05 4.20 -4.56
CA VAL A 56 20.95 4.85 -5.53
C VAL A 56 20.71 4.36 -6.95
N GLN A 57 21.02 5.23 -7.91
CA GLN A 57 20.88 4.94 -9.34
C GLN A 57 21.98 3.98 -9.79
N THR A 58 21.61 3.05 -10.68
CA THR A 58 22.51 2.04 -11.26
C THR A 58 22.97 2.37 -12.67
N VAL A 59 22.35 3.38 -13.30
CA VAL A 59 22.64 3.79 -14.68
C VAL A 59 23.96 4.57 -14.73
N ASP A 60 24.82 4.24 -15.69
CA ASP A 60 26.24 4.66 -15.71
C ASP A 60 26.46 6.17 -15.53
N LEU A 61 25.66 7.01 -16.18
CA LEU A 61 25.84 8.47 -16.13
C LEU A 61 25.57 9.08 -14.74
N HIS A 62 24.78 8.42 -13.91
CA HIS A 62 24.37 8.89 -12.58
C HIS A 62 24.56 7.81 -11.52
N LYS A 63 25.48 6.88 -11.76
CA LYS A 63 25.70 5.74 -10.89
C LYS A 63 26.09 6.20 -9.49
N GLY A 64 25.39 5.69 -8.48
CA GLY A 64 25.63 6.02 -7.08
C GLY A 64 24.97 7.28 -6.55
N PHE A 65 24.33 8.09 -7.41
CA PHE A 65 23.52 9.22 -6.99
C PHE A 65 22.15 8.78 -6.46
N PRO A 66 21.47 9.61 -5.65
CA PRO A 66 20.17 9.26 -5.08
C PRO A 66 19.10 9.08 -6.16
N VAL A 67 18.25 8.06 -5.99
CA VAL A 67 17.10 7.88 -6.88
C VAL A 67 16.03 8.94 -6.58
N SER A 68 15.51 9.58 -7.63
CA SER A 68 14.39 10.52 -7.50
C SER A 68 13.09 9.82 -7.10
N SER A 69 12.18 10.53 -6.41
CA SER A 69 10.85 10.02 -6.07
C SER A 69 10.04 9.60 -7.32
N GLN A 70 10.24 10.29 -8.44
CA GLN A 70 9.59 9.95 -9.70
C GLN A 70 10.09 8.61 -10.25
N THR A 71 11.41 8.40 -10.25
CA THR A 71 12.02 7.14 -10.68
C THR A 71 11.59 5.98 -9.78
N LEU A 72 11.55 6.17 -8.46
CA LEU A 72 11.02 5.16 -7.54
C LEU A 72 9.55 4.83 -7.83
N SER A 73 8.71 5.85 -8.07
CA SER A 73 7.31 5.60 -8.45
C SER A 73 7.20 4.82 -9.75
N GLN A 74 8.04 5.10 -10.75
CA GLN A 74 8.06 4.36 -12.01
C GLN A 74 8.51 2.93 -11.81
N CYS A 75 9.56 2.70 -11.02
CA CYS A 75 10.03 1.36 -10.66
C CYS A 75 8.88 0.53 -10.04
N ILE A 76 8.18 1.08 -9.04
CA ILE A 76 7.01 0.41 -8.42
C ILE A 76 5.95 0.06 -9.47
N CYS A 77 5.55 1.02 -10.31
CA CYS A 77 4.53 0.79 -11.32
C CYS A 77 4.96 -0.25 -12.38
N ASN A 78 6.23 -0.22 -12.77
CA ASN A 78 6.81 -1.13 -13.76
C ASN A 78 7.00 -2.53 -13.22
N THR A 79 7.08 -2.71 -11.90
CA THR A 79 7.05 -4.04 -11.26
C THR A 79 5.62 -4.57 -11.12
N ILE A 80 4.65 -3.71 -10.78
CA ILE A 80 3.25 -4.12 -10.57
C ILE A 80 2.61 -4.62 -11.88
N LYS A 81 2.72 -3.85 -12.96
CA LYS A 81 2.08 -4.17 -14.25
C LYS A 81 2.38 -5.59 -14.77
N PRO A 82 3.65 -6.01 -14.92
CA PRO A 82 3.97 -7.35 -15.42
C PRO A 82 3.53 -8.45 -14.44
N THR A 83 3.53 -8.18 -13.13
CA THR A 83 3.06 -9.16 -12.13
C THR A 83 1.58 -9.49 -12.33
N TYR A 84 0.74 -8.49 -12.60
CA TYR A 84 -0.68 -8.71 -12.92
C TYR A 84 -0.86 -9.45 -14.25
N GLN A 85 -0.06 -9.12 -15.26
CA GLN A 85 -0.06 -9.81 -16.55
C GLN A 85 0.32 -11.28 -16.40
N SER A 86 1.39 -11.60 -15.67
CA SER A 86 1.82 -12.97 -15.41
C SER A 86 0.80 -13.77 -14.59
N ALA A 87 0.04 -13.09 -13.72
CA ALA A 87 -1.02 -13.71 -12.92
C ALA A 87 -2.35 -13.87 -13.70
N GLN A 88 -2.44 -13.38 -14.94
CA GLN A 88 -3.67 -13.37 -15.74
C GLN A 88 -4.86 -12.68 -15.05
N VAL A 89 -4.58 -11.68 -14.21
CA VAL A 89 -5.60 -10.89 -13.51
C VAL A 89 -5.67 -9.49 -14.15
N PRO A 90 -6.87 -8.95 -14.44
CA PRO A 90 -6.99 -7.62 -15.01
C PRO A 90 -6.42 -6.57 -14.04
N LEU A 91 -5.66 -5.61 -14.59
CA LEU A 91 -5.10 -4.51 -13.80
C LEU A 91 -6.24 -3.56 -13.41
N PRO A 92 -6.58 -3.44 -12.11
CA PRO A 92 -7.79 -2.73 -11.68
C PRO A 92 -7.80 -1.24 -12.04
N ALA A 93 -6.66 -0.56 -11.95
CA ALA A 93 -6.47 0.82 -12.39
C ALA A 93 -4.99 1.05 -12.67
N ALA A 94 -4.65 2.10 -13.43
CA ALA A 94 -3.24 2.47 -13.65
C ALA A 94 -2.52 2.68 -12.30
N PRO A 95 -1.53 1.83 -11.95
CA PRO A 95 -0.84 1.93 -10.67
C PRO A 95 -0.04 3.21 -10.62
N ARG A 96 0.00 3.81 -9.43
CA ARG A 96 0.89 4.90 -9.05
C ARG A 96 1.71 4.43 -7.86
N GLY A 97 2.88 5.02 -7.61
CA GLY A 97 3.66 4.65 -6.41
C GLY A 97 2.85 4.79 -5.11
N HIS A 98 1.96 5.78 -5.06
CA HIS A 98 1.05 5.98 -3.93
C HIS A 98 -0.04 4.90 -3.79
N SER A 99 -0.40 4.20 -4.86
CA SER A 99 -1.43 3.14 -4.83
C SER A 99 -1.03 1.99 -3.91
N THR A 100 0.26 1.67 -3.82
CA THR A 100 0.77 0.65 -2.90
C THR A 100 0.43 1.00 -1.44
N ARG A 101 0.61 2.27 -1.06
CA ARG A 101 0.25 2.76 0.29
C ARG A 101 -1.26 2.68 0.53
N VAL A 102 -2.07 3.00 -0.49
CA VAL A 102 -3.54 2.89 -0.41
C VAL A 102 -3.96 1.47 -0.11
N VAL A 103 -3.47 0.51 -0.89
CA VAL A 103 -3.84 -0.90 -0.75
C VAL A 103 -3.37 -1.46 0.59
N ALA A 104 -2.13 -1.15 1.01
CA ALA A 104 -1.59 -1.62 2.29
C ALA A 104 -2.41 -1.12 3.49
N ALA A 105 -2.65 0.18 3.59
CA ALA A 105 -3.41 0.78 4.68
C ALA A 105 -4.87 0.28 4.70
N SER A 106 -5.50 0.20 3.53
CA SER A 106 -6.87 -0.30 3.40
C SER A 106 -6.99 -1.77 3.80
N THR A 107 -6.01 -2.59 3.40
CA THR A 107 -5.94 -4.01 3.77
C THR A 107 -5.77 -4.18 5.28
N ALA A 108 -4.88 -3.41 5.91
CA ALA A 108 -4.67 -3.47 7.36
C ALA A 108 -5.96 -3.13 8.13
N PHE A 109 -6.65 -2.06 7.72
CA PHE A 109 -7.93 -1.68 8.33
C PHE A 109 -9.01 -2.75 8.12
N LEU A 110 -9.15 -3.31 6.91
CA LEU A 110 -10.08 -4.40 6.63
C LEU A 110 -9.79 -5.68 7.43
N ARG A 111 -8.54 -5.90 7.81
CA ARG A 111 -8.11 -7.00 8.69
C ARG A 111 -8.36 -6.71 10.18
N GLY A 112 -8.97 -5.57 10.52
CA GLY A 112 -9.36 -5.23 11.88
C GLY A 112 -8.28 -4.50 12.69
N ILE A 113 -7.18 -4.05 12.06
CA ILE A 113 -6.20 -3.22 12.76
C ILE A 113 -6.85 -1.86 13.10
N PRO A 114 -6.74 -1.39 14.36
CA PRO A 114 -7.33 -0.12 14.76
C PRO A 114 -6.87 1.04 13.86
N LEU A 115 -7.80 1.93 13.51
CA LEU A 115 -7.54 3.04 12.59
C LEU A 115 -6.36 3.92 13.05
N LEU A 116 -6.22 4.13 14.35
CA LEU A 116 -5.13 4.91 14.93
C LEU A 116 -3.76 4.26 14.65
N GLU A 117 -3.65 2.94 14.79
CA GLU A 117 -2.43 2.19 14.50
C GLU A 117 -2.11 2.19 13.00
N VAL A 118 -3.14 2.08 12.14
CA VAL A 118 -2.96 2.24 10.69
C VAL A 118 -2.46 3.64 10.35
N CYS A 119 -3.03 4.69 10.95
CA CYS A 119 -2.60 6.07 10.72
C CYS A 119 -1.19 6.31 11.22
N LYS A 120 -0.83 5.77 12.39
CA LYS A 120 0.52 5.82 12.95
C LYS A 120 1.53 5.14 12.02
N ALA A 121 1.25 3.93 11.56
CA ALA A 121 2.09 3.19 10.62
C ALA A 121 2.22 3.88 9.25
N ALA A 122 1.15 4.55 8.78
CA ALA A 122 1.14 5.31 7.54
C ALA A 122 1.66 6.76 7.67
N THR A 123 2.12 7.13 8.87
CA THR A 123 2.61 8.47 9.25
C THR A 123 1.61 9.59 8.93
N TRP A 124 0.32 9.36 9.18
CA TRP A 124 -0.73 10.38 9.03
C TRP A 124 -1.03 11.05 10.36
N SER A 125 -1.05 12.38 10.35
CA SER A 125 -1.37 13.19 11.51
C SER A 125 -2.85 13.10 11.94
N SER A 126 -3.74 12.63 11.07
CA SER A 126 -5.17 12.54 11.36
C SER A 126 -5.85 11.39 10.62
N SER A 127 -6.80 10.75 11.32
CA SER A 127 -7.73 9.76 10.79
C SER A 127 -8.58 10.28 9.62
N SER A 128 -8.82 11.59 9.57
CA SER A 128 -9.54 12.24 8.46
C SER A 128 -8.86 12.02 7.11
N THR A 129 -7.52 11.91 7.09
CA THR A 129 -6.73 11.62 5.89
C THR A 129 -7.06 10.23 5.35
N PHE A 130 -7.18 9.25 6.25
CA PHE A 130 -7.61 7.88 5.90
C PHE A 130 -9.02 7.91 5.29
N VAL A 131 -9.99 8.47 6.01
CA VAL A 131 -11.40 8.45 5.62
C VAL A 131 -11.64 9.18 4.29
N THR A 132 -10.95 10.29 4.05
CA THR A 132 -11.16 11.11 2.85
C THR A 132 -10.56 10.48 1.59
N HIS A 133 -9.35 9.91 1.71
CA HIS A 133 -8.55 9.50 0.54
C HIS A 133 -8.56 7.99 0.29
N TYR A 134 -8.90 7.20 1.30
CA TYR A 134 -8.79 5.75 1.28
C TYR A 134 -10.16 5.12 1.51
N LYS A 135 -11.22 5.75 0.97
CA LYS A 135 -12.64 5.34 1.01
C LYS A 135 -12.83 3.87 0.64
N LEU A 136 -12.51 3.01 1.57
CA LEU A 136 -13.12 1.71 1.72
C LEU A 136 -14.60 1.99 1.90
N ASP A 137 -15.45 1.21 1.23
CA ASP A 137 -16.87 1.19 1.55
C ASP A 137 -17.05 0.54 2.93
N THR A 138 -16.66 1.28 3.96
CA THR A 138 -16.82 0.93 5.36
C THR A 138 -18.26 1.09 5.80
N GLN A 139 -19.11 1.75 4.99
CA GLN A 139 -20.52 1.95 5.31
C GLN A 139 -21.23 0.60 5.43
N ALA A 140 -20.87 -0.39 4.61
CA ALA A 140 -21.45 -1.73 4.71
C ALA A 140 -21.19 -2.45 6.06
N ARG A 141 -20.06 -2.20 6.75
CA ARG A 141 -19.70 -2.92 7.98
C ARG A 141 -20.03 -2.15 9.27
N THR A 142 -19.80 -0.84 9.27
CA THR A 142 -19.93 0.01 10.46
C THR A 142 -21.36 0.56 10.63
N GLU A 143 -22.06 0.91 9.56
CA GLU A 143 -23.47 1.34 9.68
C GLU A 143 -24.32 0.21 10.22
N ALA A 144 -24.06 -1.00 9.76
CA ALA A 144 -24.77 -2.17 10.24
C ALA A 144 -24.48 -2.48 11.72
N ALA A 145 -23.31 -2.13 12.26
CA ALA A 145 -23.00 -2.37 13.68
C ALA A 145 -23.69 -1.36 14.59
N PHE A 146 -23.66 -0.08 14.23
CA PHE A 146 -24.37 0.96 14.96
C PHE A 146 -25.88 0.75 14.87
N SER A 147 -26.42 0.50 13.66
CA SER A 147 -27.85 0.23 13.50
C SER A 147 -28.27 -1.05 14.22
N ARG A 148 -27.48 -2.12 14.19
CA ARG A 148 -27.76 -3.34 14.98
C ARG A 148 -27.75 -3.07 16.49
N ALA A 149 -26.82 -2.26 17.00
CA ALA A 149 -26.77 -1.94 18.43
C ALA A 149 -27.98 -1.09 18.86
N VAL A 150 -28.38 -0.11 18.04
CA VAL A 150 -29.58 0.69 18.27
C VAL A 150 -30.83 -0.19 18.19
N LEU A 151 -30.94 -1.05 17.18
CA LEU A 151 -32.08 -1.97 17.05
C LEU A 151 -32.12 -3.01 18.18
N ALA A 152 -30.97 -3.51 18.64
CA ALA A 152 -30.87 -4.41 19.78
C ALA A 152 -31.26 -3.73 21.09
N SER A 153 -31.01 -2.42 21.24
CA SER A 153 -31.46 -1.66 22.42
C SER A 153 -32.97 -1.38 22.44
N LEU A 154 -33.67 -1.66 21.33
CA LEU A 154 -35.12 -1.48 21.19
C LEU A 154 -35.89 -2.81 21.23
N LEU A 155 -35.19 -3.94 21.30
CA LEU A 155 -35.78 -5.26 21.54
C LEU A 155 -35.66 -5.58 23.04
N PRO A 156 -36.78 -5.84 23.75
CA PRO A 156 -36.78 -6.16 25.18
C PRO A 156 -36.12 -7.50 25.51
#